data_AF-A0A923WW02-F1
#
_entry.id   AF-A0A923WW02-F1
#
_cell.length_a   1.000
_cell.length_b   1.000
_cell.length_c   1.000
_cell.angle_alpha   90.00
_cell.angle_beta   90.00
_cell.angle_gamma   90.00
#
_symmetry.space_group_name_H-M   'P 1'
#
loop_
_entity.id
_entity.type
_entity.pdbx_description
1 polymer ?
#
loop_
_entity_poly.entity_id
_entity_poly.type
_entity_poly.pdbx_seq_one_letter_code
_entity_poly.pdbx_strand_id
1 'polypeptide(L)'
;MPTPLPIAKNITAKPAVIIDMLSNLVNRHGCITGATGTGKTVTLQTIAQSLSDIGVPVFMADVKGDLSGMAKAGSLSEKMTARLA
;
A
#
# COMPACT_ATOMS: atom_id res chain seq x y z
N MET A 1 -3.26 -20.10 -8.91
CA MET A 1 -1.84 -19.66 -8.84
C MET A 1 -1.77 -18.42 -7.98
N PRO A 2 -0.69 -18.17 -7.22
CA PRO A 2 -0.58 -16.93 -6.44
C PRO A 2 -0.50 -15.73 -7.37
N THR A 3 -1.40 -14.76 -7.17
CA THR A 3 -1.31 -13.43 -7.79
C THR A 3 -0.17 -12.66 -7.11
N PRO A 4 0.85 -12.19 -7.85
CA PRO A 4 1.87 -11.28 -7.34
C PRO A 4 1.26 -9.90 -7.06
N LEU A 5 1.52 -9.36 -5.86
CA LEU A 5 1.04 -8.06 -5.42
C LEU A 5 2.25 -7.13 -5.25
N PRO A 6 2.50 -6.17 -6.17
CA PRO A 6 3.65 -5.29 -6.08
C PRO A 6 3.51 -4.32 -4.91
N ILE A 7 4.38 -4.46 -3.91
CA ILE A 7 4.33 -3.65 -2.67
C ILE A 7 5.53 -2.72 -2.51
N ALA A 8 6.63 -2.99 -3.20
CA ALA A 8 7.83 -2.16 -3.14
C ALA A 8 8.67 -2.26 -4.41
N LYS A 9 9.64 -1.34 -4.55
CA LYS A 9 10.61 -1.32 -5.64
C LYS A 9 12.00 -1.09 -5.08
N ASN A 10 12.93 -1.98 -5.42
CA ASN A 10 14.35 -1.79 -5.17
C ASN A 10 14.97 -1.03 -6.37
N ILE A 11 15.35 0.22 -6.13
CA ILE A 11 15.97 1.10 -7.14
C ILE A 11 17.51 1.06 -7.12
N THR A 12 18.13 0.39 -6.15
CA THR A 12 19.60 0.27 -6.08
C THR A 12 20.11 -0.83 -7.00
N ALA A 13 19.28 -1.85 -7.26
CA ALA A 13 19.54 -2.84 -8.30
C ALA A 13 19.46 -2.22 -9.71
N LYS A 14 20.31 -2.71 -10.62
CA LYS A 14 20.31 -2.35 -12.04
C LYS A 14 20.14 -3.62 -12.88
N PRO A 15 18.97 -3.89 -13.48
CA PRO A 15 17.76 -3.05 -13.48
C PRO A 15 17.05 -3.01 -12.12
N ALA A 16 16.18 -2.01 -11.94
CA ALA A 16 15.35 -1.90 -10.73
C ALA A 16 14.43 -3.12 -10.61
N VAL A 17 14.25 -3.62 -9.39
CA VAL A 17 13.51 -4.85 -9.12
C VAL A 17 12.20 -4.52 -8.39
N ILE A 18 11.09 -5.09 -8.86
CA ILE A 18 9.81 -5.03 -8.15
C ILE A 18 9.80 -6.12 -7.09
N ILE A 19 9.33 -5.77 -5.89
CA ILE A 19 9.18 -6.69 -4.77
C ILE A 19 7.70 -6.96 -4.61
N ASP A 20 7.33 -8.22 -4.85
CA ASP A 20 5.95 -8.68 -4.78
C ASP A 20 5.67 -9.44 -3.48
N MET A 21 4.47 -9.23 -2.95
CA MET A 21 3.85 -10.10 -1.96
C MET A 21 3.01 -11.16 -2.69
N LEU A 22 3.19 -12.43 -2.35
CA LEU A 22 2.38 -13.51 -2.93
C LEU A 22 1.05 -13.62 -2.18
N SER A 23 -0.07 -13.39 -2.86
CA SER A 23 -1.43 -13.40 -2.29
C SER A 23 -1.76 -14.63 -1.43
N ASN A 24 -1.29 -15.83 -1.82
CA ASN A 24 -1.54 -17.06 -1.05
C ASN A 24 -0.74 -17.16 0.26
N LEU A 25 0.27 -16.31 0.47
CA LEU A 25 1.09 -16.29 1.69
C LEU A 25 0.66 -15.20 2.68
N VAL A 26 -0.32 -14.37 2.32
CA VAL A 26 -0.81 -13.25 3.14
C VAL A 26 -1.61 -13.70 4.37
N ASN A 27 -2.05 -14.95 4.39
CA ASN A 27 -2.63 -15.57 5.59
C ASN A 27 -1.61 -15.78 6.72
N ARG A 28 -0.31 -15.55 6.48
CA ARG A 28 0.72 -15.52 7.52
C ARG A 28 0.77 -14.13 8.13
N HIS A 29 0.76 -14.07 9.46
CA HIS A 29 0.89 -12.81 10.17
C HIS A 29 2.22 -12.12 9.83
N GLY A 30 2.15 -10.80 9.67
CA GLY A 30 3.30 -9.92 9.45
C GLY A 30 3.30 -8.78 10.45
N CYS A 31 4.47 -8.15 10.63
CA CYS A 31 4.63 -6.98 11.49
C CYS A 31 5.29 -5.85 10.70
N ILE A 32 4.60 -4.71 10.58
CA ILE A 32 5.16 -3.49 10.00
C ILE A 32 5.73 -2.66 11.15
N THR A 33 7.05 -2.53 11.20
CA THR A 33 7.77 -1.79 12.24
C THR A 33 8.61 -0.66 11.64
N GLY A 34 8.99 0.32 12.46
CA GLY A 34 9.78 1.48 12.06
C GLY A 34 9.52 2.72 12.92
N ALA A 35 10.40 3.72 12.82
CA ALA A 35 10.24 4.98 13.53
C ALA A 35 9.08 5.84 12.97
N THR A 36 8.74 6.93 13.64
CA THR A 36 7.77 7.90 13.10
C THR A 36 8.31 8.50 11.81
N GLY A 37 7.45 8.65 10.79
CA GLY A 37 7.84 9.19 9.48
C GLY A 37 8.50 8.19 8.52
N THR A 38 8.74 6.94 8.91
CA THR A 38 9.38 5.93 8.03
C THR A 38 8.38 5.16 7.14
N GLY A 39 7.17 5.70 6.95
CA GLY A 39 6.19 5.13 6.01
C GLY A 39 5.34 3.97 6.52
N LYS A 40 5.34 3.62 7.82
CA LYS A 40 4.49 2.53 8.37
C LYS A 40 3.04 2.58 7.89
N THR A 41 2.40 3.75 8.00
CA THR A 41 1.01 3.96 7.58
C THR A 41 0.87 3.74 6.07
N VAL A 42 1.71 4.40 5.26
CA VAL A 42 1.68 4.25 3.79
C VAL A 42 1.90 2.81 3.35
N THR A 43 2.80 2.07 4.00
CA THR A 43 3.02 0.64 3.71
C THR A 43 1.76 -0.18 3.99
N LEU A 44 1.08 0.06 5.12
CA LEU A 44 -0.17 -0.63 5.44
C LEU A 44 -1.27 -0.30 4.42
N GLN A 45 -1.37 0.97 4.02
CA GLN A 45 -2.31 1.43 2.99
C GLN A 45 -2.04 0.75 1.63
N THR A 46 -0.79 0.68 1.17
CA THR A 46 -0.41 0.01 -0.09
C THR A 46 -0.80 -1.47 -0.08
N ILE A 47 -0.56 -2.18 1.02
CA ILE A 47 -0.93 -3.60 1.14
C ILE A 47 -2.46 -3.76 1.13
N ALA A 48 -3.18 -2.92 1.89
CA ALA A 48 -4.64 -2.95 1.93
C ALA A 48 -5.27 -2.70 0.56
N GLN A 49 -4.77 -1.70 -0.19
CA GLN A 49 -5.22 -1.42 -1.54
C GLN A 49 -4.96 -2.62 -2.47
N SER A 50 -3.73 -3.16 -2.46
CA SER A 50 -3.36 -4.28 -3.34
C SER A 50 -4.21 -5.53 -3.10
N LEU A 51 -4.59 -5.80 -1.86
CA LEU A 51 -5.50 -6.89 -1.50
C LEU A 51 -6.94 -6.58 -1.93
N SER A 52 -7.42 -5.36 -1.70
CA SER A 52 -8.76 -4.93 -2.12
C SER A 52 -8.92 -4.99 -3.65
N ASP A 53 -7.89 -4.62 -4.41
CA ASP A 53 -7.90 -4.62 -5.89
C ASP A 53 -8.10 -6.01 -6.48
N ILE A 54 -7.64 -7.06 -5.78
CA ILE A 54 -7.87 -8.46 -6.17
C ILE A 54 -9.15 -9.06 -5.55
N GLY A 55 -9.99 -8.22 -4.93
CA GLY A 55 -11.28 -8.62 -4.36
C GLY A 55 -11.21 -9.22 -2.96
N VAL A 56 -10.07 -9.12 -2.24
CA VAL A 56 -9.97 -9.57 -0.85
C VAL A 56 -10.53 -8.48 0.08
N PRO A 57 -11.55 -8.77 0.90
CA PRO A 57 -12.04 -7.80 1.89
C PRO A 57 -10.98 -7.52 2.94
N VAL A 58 -10.67 -6.23 3.17
CA VAL A 58 -9.68 -5.80 4.15
C VAL A 58 -10.36 -5.05 5.29
N PHE A 59 -10.15 -5.52 6.52
CA PHE A 59 -10.57 -4.85 7.73
C PHE A 59 -9.35 -4.21 8.42
N MET A 60 -9.44 -2.93 8.78
CA MET A 60 -8.36 -2.19 9.43
C MET A 60 -8.89 -1.41 10.62
N ALA A 61 -8.16 -1.46 11.75
CA ALA A 61 -8.39 -0.57 12.87
C ALA A 61 -7.74 0.79 12.58
N ASP A 62 -8.54 1.86 12.59
CA ASP A 62 -8.06 3.22 12.37
C ASP A 62 -8.11 4.04 13.66
N VAL A 63 -7.05 3.94 14.46
CA VAL A 63 -6.99 4.63 15.77
C VAL A 63 -6.77 6.13 15.62
N LYS A 64 -6.07 6.56 14.56
CA LYS A 64 -5.67 7.97 14.36
C LYS A 64 -6.52 8.71 13.32
N GLY A 65 -7.33 8.00 12.55
CA GLY A 65 -8.09 8.58 11.44
C GLY A 65 -7.30 8.64 10.12
N ASP A 66 -6.12 8.03 10.07
CA ASP A 66 -5.20 8.13 8.93
C ASP A 66 -5.55 7.13 7.80
N LEU A 67 -6.42 6.14 8.04
CA LEU A 67 -6.72 5.05 7.10
C LEU A 67 -8.10 5.19 6.44
N SER A 68 -9.08 5.73 7.16
CA SER A 68 -10.47 5.84 6.72
C SER A 68 -10.66 6.59 5.39
N GLY A 69 -9.77 7.54 5.09
CA GLY A 69 -9.75 8.27 3.81
C GLY A 69 -9.54 7.39 2.58
N MET A 70 -8.98 6.18 2.73
CA MET A 70 -8.78 5.24 1.63
C MET A 70 -10.07 4.62 1.08
N ALA A 71 -11.16 4.62 1.85
CA ALA A 71 -12.38 3.91 1.47
C ALA A 71 -13.11 4.54 0.25
N LYS A 72 -12.66 5.71 -0.20
CA LYS A 72 -13.24 6.44 -1.33
C LYS A 72 -12.13 6.84 -2.30
N ALA A 73 -12.47 6.89 -3.58
CA ALA A 73 -11.57 7.46 -4.58
C ALA A 73 -11.25 8.91 -4.23
N GLY A 74 -9.96 9.28 -4.33
CA GLY A 74 -9.52 10.66 -4.16
C GLY A 74 -10.02 11.55 -5.30
N SER A 75 -10.24 12.83 -5.00
CA SER A 75 -10.54 13.86 -5.99
C SER A 75 -9.30 14.70 -6.30
N LEU A 76 -9.17 15.17 -7.54
CA LEU A 76 -8.13 16.13 -7.91
C LEU A 76 -8.34 17.44 -7.16
N SER A 77 -7.30 17.93 -6.48
CA SER A 77 -7.27 19.28 -5.93
C SER A 77 -6.49 20.22 -6.85
N GLU A 78 -6.77 21.52 -6.78
CA GLU A 78 -6.04 22.54 -7.57
C GLU A 78 -4.51 22.41 -7.41
N LYS A 79 -4.05 22.12 -6.19
CA LYS A 79 -2.62 21.90 -5.89
C LYS A 79 -2.05 20.66 -6.59
N MET A 80 -2.84 19.60 -6.73
CA MET A 80 -2.43 18.42 -7.49
C MET A 80 -2.42 18.69 -8.98
N THR A 81 -3.45 19.36 -9.50
CA THR A 81 -3.52 19.76 -10.91
C THR A 81 -2.31 20.61 -11.31
N ALA A 82 -1.92 21.58 -10.47
CA ALA A 82 -0.74 22.42 -10.70
C ALA A 82 0.60 21.66 -10.67
N ARG A 83 0.67 20.48 -10.03
CA ARG A 83 1.87 19.62 -10.02
C ARG A 83 1.93 18.63 -11.18
N LEU A 84 0.78 18.35 -11.81
CA LEU A 84 0.67 17.43 -12.94
C LEU A 84 0.79 18.14 -14.30
N ALA A 85 0.59 19.46 -14.33
CA ALA A 85 0.87 20.32 -15.48
C ALA A 85 2.38 20.52 -15.69
#